data_AF-A0A968GK10-F1
#
_entry.id   AF-A0A968GK10-F1
#
_cell.length_a   1.000
_cell.length_b   1.000
_cell.length_c   1.000
_cell.angle_alpha   90.00
_cell.angle_beta   90.00
_cell.angle_gamma   90.00
#
_symmetry.space_group_name_H-M   'P 1'
#
loop_
_entity.id
_entity.type
_entity.pdbx_description
1 polymer ?
#
loop_
_entity_poly.entity_id
_entity_poly.type
_entity_poly.pdbx_seq_one_letter_code
_entity_poly.pdbx_strand_id
1 'polypeptide(L)'
;MKIGKMMESKGVRFIDGSIIGGPAWTPNETTLYLSGRDAKIISDCFSNGLLETSIIGEETGKASALKMCYAAYSKGTTALLIAILATAESLGVRDKLYEQWNMDDSSFSEQTNRRAIRVTAKAWRFEGEMHEIADTFHKAGLPNGFHEAAAEIYHRLAGFKDAPEKPTLEDVLEALLK
;
A
#
# COMPACT_ATOMS: atom_id res chain seq x y z
N MET A 1 -6.91 13.17 -13.73
CA MET A 1 -6.86 14.62 -14.06
C MET A 1 -8.21 15.29 -14.36
N LYS A 2 -9.37 14.67 -14.06
CA LYS A 2 -10.67 15.29 -14.34
C LYS A 2 -11.05 16.36 -13.31
N ILE A 3 -10.70 16.15 -12.04
CA ILE A 3 -11.08 17.06 -10.94
C ILE A 3 -10.26 18.35 -10.93
N GLY A 4 -8.93 18.29 -11.10
CA GLY A 4 -8.08 19.49 -11.10
C GLY A 4 -8.50 20.50 -12.17
N LYS A 5 -8.61 20.03 -13.42
CA LYS A 5 -9.10 20.86 -14.54
C LYS A 5 -10.50 21.44 -14.31
N MET A 6 -11.38 20.68 -13.65
CA MET A 6 -12.74 21.15 -13.33
C MET A 6 -12.75 22.23 -12.25
N MET A 7 -11.83 22.18 -11.28
CA MET A 7 -11.70 23.21 -10.26
C MET A 7 -11.06 24.47 -10.83
N GLU A 8 -10.00 24.31 -11.62
CA GLU A 8 -9.30 25.43 -12.27
C GLU A 8 -10.21 26.19 -13.24
N SER A 9 -11.10 25.51 -13.98
CA SER A 9 -12.07 26.17 -14.86
C SER A 9 -13.09 27.03 -14.12
N LYS A 10 -13.22 26.86 -12.80
CA LYS A 10 -14.04 27.67 -11.90
C LYS A 10 -13.22 28.70 -11.10
N GLY A 11 -11.95 28.90 -11.46
CA GLY A 11 -11.05 29.83 -10.77
C GLY A 11 -10.53 29.32 -9.43
N VAL A 12 -10.70 28.03 -9.12
CA VAL A 12 -10.20 27.42 -7.88
C VAL A 12 -8.79 26.88 -8.11
N ARG A 13 -7.84 27.29 -7.27
CA ARG A 13 -6.47 26.73 -7.27
C ARG A 13 -6.51 25.28 -6.81
N PHE A 14 -5.87 24.40 -7.57
CA PHE A 14 -5.82 22.97 -7.28
C PHE A 14 -4.38 22.50 -7.02
N ILE A 15 -4.19 21.76 -5.94
CA ILE A 15 -2.89 21.19 -5.54
C ILE A 15 -3.11 19.70 -5.28
N ASP A 16 -2.26 18.87 -5.85
CA ASP A 16 -2.24 17.43 -5.61
C ASP A 16 -1.40 17.13 -4.36
N GLY A 17 -1.91 16.26 -3.50
CA GLY A 17 -1.28 15.92 -2.23
C GLY A 17 -1.43 14.45 -1.91
N SER A 18 -0.38 13.84 -1.36
CA SER A 18 -0.44 12.46 -0.87
C SER A 18 0.33 12.29 0.43
N ILE A 19 -0.19 11.44 1.31
CA ILE A 19 0.41 11.17 2.61
C ILE A 19 1.03 9.78 2.61
N ILE A 20 2.29 9.69 3.00
CA ILE A 20 3.01 8.44 3.24
C ILE A 20 3.56 8.45 4.67
N GLY A 21 3.19 7.44 5.45
CA GLY A 21 3.51 7.35 6.87
C GLY A 21 2.30 6.93 7.71
N GLY A 22 2.53 6.79 9.02
CA GLY A 22 1.47 6.61 10.01
C GLY A 22 0.78 7.95 10.35
N PRO A 23 0.05 8.01 11.47
CA PRO A 23 -0.35 9.29 12.06
C PRO A 23 0.89 10.13 12.43
N ALA A 24 0.89 11.43 12.12
CA ALA A 24 2.00 12.35 12.39
C ALA A 24 2.09 12.75 13.88
N TRP A 25 2.30 11.78 14.76
CA TRP A 25 2.49 12.00 16.21
C TRP A 25 3.96 12.22 16.59
N THR A 26 4.89 11.85 15.70
CA THR A 26 6.33 11.98 15.89
C THR A 26 6.95 12.61 14.64
N PRO A 27 7.91 13.54 14.78
CA PRO A 27 8.58 14.14 13.62
C PRO A 27 9.22 13.08 12.71
N ASN A 28 9.35 13.39 11.42
CA ASN A 28 10.02 12.55 10.41
C ASN A 28 9.41 11.16 10.15
N GLU A 29 8.23 10.82 10.70
CA GLU A 29 7.57 9.53 10.42
C GLU A 29 6.50 9.60 9.33
N THR A 30 6.06 10.82 8.98
CA THR A 30 4.98 11.04 8.00
C THR A 30 5.29 12.24 7.12
N THR A 31 5.15 12.05 5.80
CA THR A 31 5.38 13.11 4.81
C THR A 31 4.13 13.32 3.98
N LEU A 32 3.72 14.59 3.85
CA LEU A 32 2.78 15.09 2.86
C LEU A 32 3.55 15.53 1.62
N TYR A 33 3.53 14.68 0.59
CA TYR A 33 4.05 15.02 -0.73
C TYR A 33 3.04 15.89 -1.46
N LEU A 34 3.52 16.94 -2.12
CA LEU A 34 2.70 17.93 -2.82
C LEU A 34 3.17 18.11 -4.25
N SER A 35 2.25 18.33 -5.18
CA SER A 35 2.58 18.76 -6.54
C SER A 35 1.53 19.71 -7.11
N GLY A 36 1.98 20.66 -7.94
CA GLY A 36 1.17 21.77 -8.43
C GLY A 36 1.90 23.11 -8.30
N ARG A 37 1.60 24.06 -9.20
CA ARG A 37 2.25 25.38 -9.25
C ARG A 37 2.24 26.14 -7.92
N ASP A 38 1.14 26.02 -7.17
CA ASP A 38 0.93 26.73 -5.91
C ASP A 38 1.18 25.85 -4.66
N ALA A 39 1.84 24.70 -4.80
CA ALA A 39 2.05 23.72 -3.72
C ALA A 39 2.72 24.31 -2.47
N LYS A 40 3.53 25.36 -2.62
CA LYS A 40 4.21 26.04 -1.52
C LYS A 40 3.25 26.61 -0.48
N ILE A 41 2.07 27.06 -0.91
CA ILE A 41 1.05 27.61 -0.01
C ILE A 41 0.61 26.57 1.02
N ILE A 42 0.42 25.33 0.58
CA ILE A 42 0.05 24.23 1.48
C ILE A 42 1.23 23.80 2.34
N SER A 43 2.43 23.71 1.76
CA SER A 43 3.65 23.39 2.52
C SER A 43 3.86 24.35 3.70
N ASP A 44 3.67 25.65 3.48
CA ASP A 44 3.85 26.67 4.53
C ASP A 44 2.83 26.56 5.68
N CYS A 45 1.61 26.07 5.41
CA CYS A 45 0.60 25.81 6.44
C CYS A 45 1.04 24.77 7.48
N PHE A 46 1.93 23.85 7.12
CA PHE A 46 2.40 22.77 7.99
C PHE A 46 3.81 23.02 8.58
N SER A 47 4.41 24.17 8.30
CA SER A 47 5.80 24.51 8.68
C SER A 47 6.09 24.44 10.18
N ASN A 48 5.07 24.59 11.04
CA ASN A 48 5.19 24.52 12.50
C ASN A 48 4.69 23.18 13.09
N GLY A 49 4.32 22.21 12.25
CA GLY A 49 3.77 20.92 12.67
C GLY A 49 4.80 19.78 12.63
N LEU A 50 4.36 18.60 13.04
CA LEU A 50 5.16 17.35 12.95
C LEU A 50 5.05 16.66 11.58
N LEU A 51 4.15 17.15 10.72
CA LEU A 51 3.93 16.61 9.38
C LEU A 51 4.94 17.25 8.42
N GLU A 52 5.89 16.45 7.95
CA GLU A 52 6.85 16.89 6.95
C GLU A 52 6.15 17.17 5.63
N THR A 53 6.60 18.20 4.89
CA THR A 53 6.07 18.50 3.55
C THR A 53 7.17 18.44 2.50
N SER A 54 6.85 17.89 1.33
CA SER A 54 7.81 17.76 0.23
C SER A 54 7.14 18.05 -1.10
N ILE A 55 7.60 19.09 -1.80
CA ILE A 55 7.08 19.47 -3.12
C ILE A 55 7.88 18.72 -4.19
N ILE A 56 7.21 17.89 -5.00
CA ILE A 56 7.86 17.00 -5.97
C ILE A 56 7.59 17.38 -7.44
N GLY A 57 7.11 18.60 -7.66
CA GLY A 57 7.00 19.22 -8.97
C GLY A 57 5.78 20.11 -9.14
N GLU A 58 5.75 20.85 -10.23
CA GLU A 58 4.68 21.82 -10.54
C GLU A 58 3.46 21.18 -11.22
N GLU A 59 3.60 19.94 -11.69
CA GLU A 59 2.53 19.22 -12.38
C GLU A 59 1.64 18.47 -11.37
N THR A 60 0.34 18.74 -11.43
CA THR A 60 -0.67 18.02 -10.66
C THR A 60 -0.68 16.54 -11.03
N GLY A 61 -0.69 15.65 -10.04
CA GLY A 61 -0.76 14.20 -10.22
C GLY A 61 0.53 13.48 -9.84
N LYS A 62 1.65 14.19 -9.68
CA LYS A 62 2.93 13.59 -9.27
C LYS A 62 2.88 13.05 -7.85
N ALA A 63 2.26 13.76 -6.91
CA ALA A 63 2.12 13.28 -5.52
C ALA A 63 1.23 12.03 -5.47
N SER A 64 0.08 12.06 -6.15
CA SER A 64 -0.78 10.89 -6.31
C SER A 64 -0.02 9.72 -6.95
N ALA A 65 0.72 9.93 -8.03
CA ALA A 65 1.50 8.87 -8.70
C ALA A 65 2.55 8.24 -7.77
N LEU A 66 3.29 9.05 -7.01
CA LEU A 66 4.23 8.54 -6.00
C LEU A 66 3.53 7.64 -4.98
N LYS A 67 2.36 8.05 -4.49
CA LYS A 67 1.57 7.25 -3.56
C LYS A 67 1.15 5.92 -4.15
N MET A 68 0.72 5.90 -5.41
CA MET A 68 0.33 4.67 -6.08
C MET A 68 1.51 3.71 -6.21
N CYS A 69 2.70 4.19 -6.62
CA CYS A 69 3.91 3.38 -6.69
C CYS A 69 4.33 2.83 -5.31
N TYR A 70 4.30 3.67 -4.28
CA TYR A 70 4.64 3.25 -2.91
C TYR A 70 3.64 2.22 -2.36
N ALA A 71 2.35 2.41 -2.62
CA ALA A 71 1.30 1.48 -2.23
C ALA A 71 1.42 0.14 -2.99
N ALA A 72 1.76 0.18 -4.27
CA ALA A 72 2.01 -1.01 -5.09
C ALA A 72 3.13 -1.86 -4.50
N TYR A 73 4.25 -1.24 -4.12
CA TYR A 73 5.33 -1.94 -3.44
C TYR A 73 4.87 -2.49 -2.08
N SER A 74 4.39 -1.64 -1.18
CA SER A 74 4.10 -2.06 0.20
C SER A 74 3.00 -3.13 0.30
N LYS A 75 1.85 -2.90 -0.34
CA LYS A 75 0.70 -3.81 -0.29
C LYS A 75 0.86 -4.95 -1.28
N GLY A 76 1.25 -4.66 -2.52
CA GLY A 76 1.43 -5.69 -3.54
C GLY A 76 2.47 -6.75 -3.15
N THR A 77 3.61 -6.34 -2.58
CA THR A 77 4.60 -7.33 -2.09
C THR A 77 4.07 -8.13 -0.89
N THR A 78 3.29 -7.52 0.00
CA THR A 78 2.66 -8.24 1.11
C THR A 78 1.69 -9.29 0.59
N ALA A 79 0.79 -8.94 -0.34
CA ALA A 79 -0.13 -9.89 -0.97
C ALA A 79 0.62 -11.03 -1.69
N LEU A 80 1.66 -10.71 -2.46
CA LEU A 80 2.50 -11.70 -3.14
C LEU A 80 3.14 -12.68 -2.14
N LEU A 81 3.73 -12.17 -1.06
CA LEU A 81 4.35 -13.02 -0.04
C LEU A 81 3.34 -13.97 0.61
N ILE A 82 2.13 -13.48 0.93
CA ILE A 82 1.06 -14.32 1.50
C ILE A 82 0.66 -15.41 0.49
N ALA A 83 0.51 -15.07 -0.80
CA ALA A 83 0.20 -16.04 -1.84
C ALA A 83 1.30 -17.12 -1.99
N ILE A 84 2.58 -16.73 -1.91
CA ILE A 84 3.71 -17.67 -1.92
C ILE A 84 3.63 -18.61 -0.71
N LEU A 85 3.40 -18.07 0.49
CA LEU A 85 3.29 -18.88 1.71
C LEU A 85 2.12 -19.87 1.64
N ALA A 86 0.95 -19.42 1.19
CA ALA A 86 -0.22 -20.29 1.06
C ALA A 86 0.01 -21.39 0.02
N THR A 87 0.65 -21.04 -1.11
CA THR A 87 1.03 -22.03 -2.12
C THR A 87 2.03 -23.04 -1.55
N ALA A 88 3.06 -22.58 -0.85
CA ALA A 88 4.06 -23.45 -0.23
C ALA A 88 3.45 -24.37 0.85
N GLU A 89 2.48 -23.87 1.61
CA GLU A 89 1.69 -24.67 2.55
C GLU A 89 0.89 -25.75 1.84
N SER A 90 0.16 -25.40 0.77
CA SER A 90 -0.64 -26.37 -0.01
C SER A 90 0.21 -27.47 -0.65
N LEU A 91 1.47 -27.19 -0.94
CA LEU A 91 2.43 -28.11 -1.52
C LEU A 91 3.29 -28.84 -0.48
N GLY A 92 3.15 -28.53 0.81
CA GLY A 92 3.92 -29.15 1.89
C GLY A 92 5.42 -28.79 1.89
N VAL A 93 5.80 -27.63 1.34
CA VAL A 93 7.20 -27.19 1.18
C VAL A 93 7.55 -25.91 1.96
N ARG A 94 6.65 -25.39 2.80
CA ARG A 94 6.85 -24.12 3.52
C ARG A 94 8.08 -24.13 4.44
N ASP A 95 8.31 -25.20 5.19
CA ASP A 95 9.49 -25.30 6.06
C ASP A 95 10.78 -25.24 5.26
N LYS A 96 10.84 -25.94 4.12
CA LYS A 96 12.02 -25.91 3.26
C LYS A 96 12.24 -24.56 2.59
N LEU A 97 11.15 -23.86 2.24
CA LEU A 97 11.21 -22.49 1.74
C LEU A 97 11.77 -21.54 2.80
N TYR A 98 11.36 -21.68 4.07
CA TYR A 98 11.91 -20.89 5.17
C TYR A 98 13.40 -21.15 5.39
N GLU A 99 13.84 -22.41 5.38
CA GLU A 99 15.26 -22.72 5.43
C GLU A 99 16.03 -21.99 4.32
N GLN A 100 15.53 -22.05 3.08
CA GLN A 100 16.18 -21.41 1.94
C GLN A 100 16.22 -19.89 2.06
N TRP A 101 15.11 -19.23 2.40
CA TRP A 101 15.08 -17.78 2.59
C TRP A 101 16.01 -17.31 3.70
N ASN A 102 16.08 -18.07 4.79
CA ASN A 102 16.89 -17.71 5.95
C ASN A 102 18.39 -17.95 5.76
N MET A 103 18.80 -18.64 4.68
CA MET A 103 20.21 -18.67 4.27
C MET A 103 20.68 -17.32 3.74
N ASP A 104 19.81 -16.56 3.07
CA ASP A 104 20.13 -15.25 2.49
C ASP A 104 19.90 -14.11 3.50
N ASP A 105 18.78 -14.15 4.23
CA ASP A 105 18.45 -13.22 5.32
C ASP A 105 17.75 -14.00 6.44
N SER A 106 18.47 -14.22 7.54
CA SER A 106 18.03 -15.04 8.68
C SER A 106 16.73 -14.58 9.35
N SER A 107 16.27 -13.35 9.07
CA SER A 107 15.06 -12.78 9.62
C SER A 107 13.89 -12.73 8.62
N PHE A 108 14.10 -13.11 7.37
CA PHE A 108 13.14 -12.88 6.29
C PHE A 108 11.82 -13.64 6.49
N SER A 109 11.87 -14.91 6.90
CA SER A 109 10.66 -15.70 7.14
C SER A 109 9.82 -15.09 8.28
N GLU A 110 10.46 -14.72 9.39
CA GLU A 110 9.78 -14.10 10.52
C GLU A 110 9.14 -12.75 10.14
N GLN A 111 9.90 -11.90 9.44
CA GLN A 111 9.40 -10.62 8.94
C GLN A 111 8.20 -10.81 8.00
N THR A 112 8.25 -11.81 7.13
CA THR A 112 7.17 -12.14 6.21
C THR A 112 5.91 -12.60 6.96
N ASN A 113 6.07 -13.49 7.94
CA ASN A 113 4.97 -13.97 8.79
C ASN A 113 4.32 -12.80 9.55
N ARG A 114 5.13 -11.91 10.12
CA ARG A 114 4.62 -10.71 10.81
C ARG A 114 3.85 -9.77 9.87
N ARG A 115 4.29 -9.61 8.61
CA ARG A 115 3.57 -8.83 7.59
C ARG A 115 2.24 -9.48 7.23
N ALA A 116 2.24 -10.79 6.97
CA ALA A 116 1.05 -11.58 6.65
C ALA A 116 -0.03 -11.46 7.72
N ILE A 117 0.36 -11.57 8.99
CA ILE A 117 -0.61 -11.47 10.09
C ILE A 117 -1.04 -10.02 10.32
N ARG A 118 -0.12 -9.04 10.31
CA ARG A 118 -0.46 -7.64 10.63
C ARG A 118 -1.42 -7.04 9.60
N VAL A 119 -1.37 -7.48 8.35
CA VAL A 119 -2.19 -6.88 7.29
C VAL A 119 -3.68 -7.24 7.41
N THR A 120 -4.03 -8.34 8.07
CA THR A 120 -5.42 -8.82 8.20
C THR A 120 -6.35 -7.78 8.82
N ALA A 121 -5.90 -7.07 9.84
CA ALA A 121 -6.64 -6.00 10.50
C ALA A 121 -7.07 -4.84 9.56
N LYS A 122 -6.42 -4.72 8.40
CA LYS A 122 -6.67 -3.66 7.41
C LYS A 122 -7.01 -4.21 6.01
N ALA A 123 -7.02 -5.54 5.83
CA ALA A 123 -7.19 -6.17 4.52
C ALA A 123 -8.52 -5.81 3.86
N TRP A 124 -9.59 -5.69 4.66
CA TRP A 124 -10.95 -5.36 4.20
C TRP A 124 -11.07 -4.06 3.39
N ARG A 125 -10.14 -3.11 3.54
CA ARG A 125 -10.12 -1.86 2.74
C ARG A 125 -9.09 -1.87 1.62
N PHE A 126 -8.22 -2.87 1.57
CA PHE A 126 -7.13 -2.92 0.60
C PHE A 126 -7.53 -3.52 -0.74
N GLU A 127 -8.65 -4.25 -0.83
CA GLU A 127 -9.23 -4.69 -2.11
C GLU A 127 -9.45 -3.51 -3.06
N GLY A 128 -10.23 -2.50 -2.64
CA GLY A 128 -10.47 -1.29 -3.43
C GLY A 128 -9.18 -0.52 -3.76
N GLU A 129 -8.27 -0.40 -2.78
CA GLU A 129 -6.97 0.25 -3.00
C GLU A 129 -6.10 -0.52 -4.03
N MET A 130 -6.22 -1.85 -4.13
CA MET A 130 -5.51 -2.64 -5.13
C MET A 130 -6.06 -2.43 -6.53
N HIS A 131 -7.38 -2.33 -6.70
CA HIS A 131 -7.98 -1.98 -7.99
C HIS A 131 -7.54 -0.60 -8.45
N GLU A 132 -7.46 0.40 -7.57
CA GLU A 132 -6.93 1.73 -7.94
C GLU A 132 -5.47 1.67 -8.42
N ILE A 133 -4.63 0.82 -7.81
CA ILE A 133 -3.25 0.60 -8.23
C ILE A 133 -3.21 -0.13 -9.57
N ALA A 134 -4.03 -1.16 -9.77
CA ALA A 134 -4.17 -1.88 -11.03
C ALA A 134 -4.52 -0.91 -12.17
N ASP A 135 -5.52 -0.05 -11.94
CA ASP A 135 -5.93 1.01 -12.84
C ASP A 135 -4.80 2.00 -13.16
N THR A 136 -3.97 2.31 -12.18
CA THR A 136 -2.82 3.21 -12.34
C THR A 136 -1.77 2.59 -13.26
N PHE A 137 -1.45 1.31 -13.05
CA PHE A 137 -0.51 0.57 -13.90
C PHE A 137 -1.02 0.45 -15.32
N HIS A 138 -2.30 0.10 -15.49
CA HIS A 138 -2.94 0.01 -16.80
C HIS A 138 -2.87 1.35 -17.56
N LYS A 139 -3.20 2.47 -16.89
CA LYS A 139 -3.11 3.82 -17.47
C LYS A 139 -1.67 4.23 -17.81
N ALA A 140 -0.67 3.68 -17.13
CA ALA A 140 0.74 3.86 -17.43
C ALA A 140 1.25 2.92 -18.56
N GLY A 141 0.38 2.07 -19.13
CA GLY A 141 0.73 1.12 -20.19
C GLY A 141 1.38 -0.17 -19.68
N LEU A 142 1.31 -0.45 -18.37
CA LEU A 142 1.83 -1.66 -17.76
C LEU A 142 0.73 -2.70 -17.53
N PRO A 143 1.08 -4.00 -17.45
CA PRO A 143 0.15 -5.02 -16.99
C PRO A 143 -0.35 -4.72 -15.57
N ASN A 144 -1.66 -4.89 -15.35
CA ASN A 144 -2.31 -4.66 -14.06
C ASN A 144 -2.67 -5.94 -13.30
N GLY A 145 -2.55 -7.12 -13.94
CA GLY A 145 -3.00 -8.40 -13.41
C GLY A 145 -2.40 -8.79 -12.05
N PHE A 146 -1.17 -8.35 -11.74
CA PHE A 146 -0.59 -8.55 -10.41
C PHE A 146 -1.42 -7.88 -9.31
N HIS A 147 -1.88 -6.66 -9.56
CA HIS A 147 -2.64 -5.89 -8.58
C HIS A 147 -4.11 -6.34 -8.53
N GLU A 148 -4.68 -6.81 -9.63
CA GLU A 148 -5.99 -7.49 -9.62
C GLU A 148 -5.93 -8.77 -8.78
N ALA A 149 -4.90 -9.61 -8.95
CA ALA A 149 -4.72 -10.79 -8.13
C ALA A 149 -4.47 -10.43 -6.66
N ALA A 150 -3.73 -9.35 -6.39
CA ALA A 150 -3.56 -8.86 -5.02
C ALA A 150 -4.88 -8.40 -4.38
N ALA A 151 -5.80 -7.84 -5.16
CA ALA A 151 -7.13 -7.47 -4.68
C ALA A 151 -7.91 -8.70 -4.17
N GLU A 152 -7.89 -9.80 -4.94
CA GLU A 152 -8.48 -11.08 -4.57
C GLU A 152 -7.86 -11.65 -3.26
N ILE A 153 -6.54 -11.55 -3.09
CA ILE A 153 -5.89 -11.96 -1.84
C ILE A 153 -6.43 -11.15 -0.65
N TYR A 154 -6.58 -9.84 -0.80
CA TYR A 154 -7.14 -9.01 0.28
C TYR A 154 -8.63 -9.24 0.51
N HIS A 155 -9.39 -9.57 -0.54
CA HIS A 155 -10.79 -9.95 -0.45
C HIS A 155 -10.97 -11.19 0.44
N ARG A 156 -10.18 -12.25 0.20
CA ARG A 156 -10.19 -13.48 1.03
C ARG A 156 -9.85 -13.21 2.50
N LEU A 157 -8.99 -12.21 2.75
CA LEU A 157 -8.58 -11.81 4.10
C LEU A 157 -9.55 -10.81 4.76
N ALA A 158 -10.56 -10.30 4.05
CA ALA A 158 -11.48 -9.28 4.56
C ALA A 158 -12.30 -9.78 5.76
N GLY A 159 -12.51 -11.10 5.87
CA GLY A 159 -13.23 -11.73 6.98
C GLY A 159 -12.58 -11.57 8.35
N PHE A 160 -11.30 -11.20 8.42
CA PHE A 160 -10.61 -10.90 9.68
C PHE A 160 -10.88 -9.51 10.23
N LYS A 161 -11.71 -8.71 9.55
CA LYS A 161 -12.15 -7.41 10.06
C LYS A 161 -12.84 -7.60 11.41
N ASP A 162 -12.41 -6.83 12.41
CA ASP A 162 -12.95 -6.84 13.77
C ASP A 162 -12.89 -8.22 14.46
N ALA A 163 -11.99 -9.09 14.01
CA ALA A 163 -11.74 -10.38 14.66
C ALA A 163 -11.40 -10.16 16.15
N PRO A 164 -11.98 -10.94 17.07
CA PRO A 164 -11.82 -10.74 18.51
C PRO A 164 -10.38 -10.96 18.96
N GLU A 165 -9.66 -11.84 18.25
CA GLU A 165 -8.25 -12.11 18.45
C GLU A 165 -7.49 -11.92 17.14
N LYS A 166 -6.20 -11.63 17.26
CA LYS A 166 -5.32 -11.54 16.10
C LYS A 166 -5.18 -12.95 15.50
N PRO A 167 -5.42 -13.14 14.18
CA PRO A 167 -5.32 -14.46 13.57
C PRO A 167 -3.89 -14.99 13.68
N THR A 168 -3.75 -16.31 13.72
CA THR A 168 -2.47 -17.00 13.54
C THR A 168 -2.02 -16.93 12.08
N LEU A 169 -0.80 -17.37 11.78
CA LEU A 169 -0.40 -17.48 10.38
C LEU A 169 -1.23 -18.54 9.67
N GLU A 170 -1.50 -19.65 10.36
CA GLU A 170 -2.27 -20.78 9.87
C GLU A 170 -3.69 -20.34 9.45
N ASP A 171 -4.36 -19.53 10.26
CA ASP A 171 -5.68 -18.95 9.91
C ASP A 171 -5.61 -18.13 8.60
N VAL A 172 -4.55 -17.34 8.43
CA VAL A 172 -4.34 -16.50 7.23
C VAL A 172 -4.14 -17.37 6.00
N LEU A 173 -3.33 -18.42 6.09
CA LEU A 173 -3.08 -19.33 4.97
C LEU A 173 -4.34 -20.14 4.63
N GLU A 174 -5.08 -20.62 5.63
CA GLU A 174 -6.33 -21.35 5.42
C GLU A 174 -7.38 -20.47 4.72
N ALA A 175 -7.47 -19.19 5.06
CA ALA A 175 -8.37 -18.24 4.38
C ALA A 175 -8.04 -18.08 2.89
N LEU A 176 -6.77 -18.22 2.50
CA LEU A 176 -6.36 -18.13 1.09
C LEU A 176 -6.61 -19.42 0.30
N LEU A 177 -6.60 -20.57 0.94
CA LEU A 177 -6.71 -21.88 0.29
C LEU A 177 -8.17 -22.34 0.08
N LYS A 178 -9.13 -21.49 0.43
CA LYS A 178 -10.57 -21.70 0.21
C LYS A 178 -11.03 -21.27 -1.19
#